data_AF-A0AAW8KP71-F1
#
_entry.id   AF-A0AAW8KP71-F1
#
_cell.length_a   1.000
_cell.length_b   1.000
_cell.length_c   1.000
_cell.angle_alpha   90.00
_cell.angle_beta   90.00
_cell.angle_gamma   90.00
#
_symmetry.space_group_name_H-M   'P 1'
#
loop_
_entity.id
_entity.type
_entity.pdbx_description
1 polymer ?
#
loop_
_entity_poly.entity_id
_entity_poly.type
_entity_poly.pdbx_seq_one_letter_code
_entity_poly.pdbx_strand_id
1 'polypeptide(L)'
;MTQGAYWVFACCSSFMLLQHAYADDSEMSFVSQNSARVDVWSSDRDLSSLKNIGQASFWSNGTLKFNPEFKIHYDINIGDETDHTVNPDQVSKVNRNLRELYASYNWDQTFYLDVGRQIVVWGRADGINPTDNLSPRDYTRLVPDETDQRLGNDAIKLTYIPESGTNKWTALWYPRSRSDVIPLRQIAGVQYDIDR
;
A
#
# COMPACT_ATOMS: atom_id res chain seq x y z
N MET A 1 -31.27 2.34 19.13
CA MET A 1 -30.94 1.07 18.44
C MET A 1 -31.47 1.15 17.02
N THR A 2 -30.59 1.43 16.07
CA THR A 2 -30.78 1.23 14.62
C THR A 2 -29.39 1.00 14.05
N GLN A 3 -28.95 -0.26 14.01
CA GLN A 3 -27.74 -0.63 13.26
C GLN A 3 -28.14 -0.62 11.79
N GLY A 4 -27.98 0.54 11.13
CA GLY A 4 -28.07 0.61 9.68
C GLY A 4 -26.85 -0.08 9.10
N ALA A 5 -27.07 -1.01 8.17
CA ALA A 5 -25.97 -1.57 7.37
C ALA A 5 -25.33 -0.40 6.59
N TYR A 6 -24.10 -0.05 6.94
CA TYR A 6 -23.32 0.97 6.25
C TYR A 6 -22.76 0.34 4.97
N TRP A 7 -23.49 0.47 3.87
CA TRP A 7 -22.99 0.12 2.55
C TRP A 7 -22.16 1.29 2.02
N VAL A 8 -20.86 1.05 1.81
CA VAL A 8 -19.98 2.00 1.13
C VAL A 8 -20.00 1.66 -0.36
N PHE A 9 -20.55 2.57 -1.17
CA PHE A 9 -20.48 2.48 -2.62
C PHE A 9 -19.39 3.41 -3.13
N ALA A 10 -18.57 2.90 -4.05
CA ALA A 10 -17.49 3.63 -4.70
C ALA A 10 -17.68 3.62 -6.21
N CYS A 11 -17.49 4.77 -6.85
CA CYS A 11 -17.32 4.86 -8.30
C CYS A 11 -15.93 5.44 -8.57
N CYS A 12 -15.08 4.66 -9.23
CA CYS A 12 -13.67 4.99 -9.50
C CYS A 12 -13.48 5.17 -11.01
N SER A 13 -12.87 6.27 -11.41
CA SER A 13 -12.30 6.43 -12.75
C SER A 13 -10.78 6.52 -12.64
N SER A 14 -10.08 5.63 -13.33
CA SER A 14 -8.61 5.54 -13.31
C SER A 14 -8.03 5.75 -14.71
N PHE A 15 -7.02 6.60 -14.82
CA PHE A 15 -6.17 6.74 -16.01
C PHE A 15 -4.78 6.21 -15.68
N MET A 16 -4.29 5.27 -16.49
CA MET A 16 -3.01 4.60 -16.26
C MET A 16 -2.02 4.94 -17.38
N LEU A 17 -0.79 5.29 -16.99
CA LEU A 17 0.33 5.58 -17.88
C LEU A 17 1.52 4.70 -17.51
N LEU A 18 1.99 3.93 -18.48
CA LEU A 18 3.19 3.12 -18.37
C LEU A 18 4.37 3.88 -19.00
N GLN A 19 5.46 4.04 -18.26
CA GLN A 19 6.66 4.73 -18.70
C GLN A 19 7.87 3.77 -18.66
N HIS A 20 8.66 3.79 -19.73
CA HIS A 20 9.93 3.09 -19.84
C HIS A 20 11.00 4.11 -20.24
N ALA A 21 12.09 4.15 -19.49
CA ALA A 21 13.27 4.93 -19.83
C ALA A 21 14.51 4.02 -19.76
N TYR A 22 15.34 4.12 -20.79
CA TYR A 22 16.63 3.43 -20.88
C TYR A 22 17.70 4.52 -20.99
N ALA A 23 18.80 4.35 -20.27
CA ALA A 23 19.97 5.21 -20.45
C ALA A 23 20.86 4.57 -21.53
N ASP A 24 21.11 5.32 -22.60
CA ASP A 24 21.87 4.89 -23.77
C ASP A 24 23.26 4.36 -23.35
N ASP A 25 23.66 3.20 -23.89
CA ASP A 25 24.87 2.43 -23.56
C ASP A 25 25.03 1.86 -22.13
N SER A 26 24.00 1.88 -21.27
CA SER A 26 24.09 1.31 -19.90
C SER A 26 23.07 0.20 -19.64
N GLU A 27 23.40 -0.76 -18.77
CA GLU A 27 22.47 -1.79 -18.25
C GLU A 27 21.37 -1.18 -17.34
N MET A 28 21.35 0.14 -17.19
CA MET A 28 20.41 0.86 -16.35
C MET A 28 19.08 1.07 -17.06
N SER A 29 18.00 0.64 -16.41
CA SER A 29 16.63 0.83 -16.91
C SER A 29 15.68 1.27 -15.82
N PHE A 30 14.72 2.10 -16.20
CA PHE A 30 13.66 2.55 -15.32
C PHE A 30 12.31 2.23 -15.94
N VAL A 31 11.48 1.53 -15.17
CA VAL A 31 10.10 1.22 -15.56
C VAL A 31 9.19 1.71 -14.45
N SER A 32 8.18 2.50 -14.79
CA SER A 32 7.14 2.92 -13.84
C SER A 32 5.74 2.81 -14.42
N GLN A 33 4.80 2.53 -13.54
CA GLN A 33 3.37 2.56 -13.77
C GLN A 33 2.77 3.65 -12.89
N ASN A 34 2.12 4.59 -13.54
CA ASN A 34 1.51 5.73 -12.89
C ASN A 34 0.01 5.67 -13.12
N SER A 35 -0.79 5.96 -12.11
CA SER A 35 -2.23 6.10 -12.27
C SER A 35 -2.76 7.33 -11.56
N ALA A 36 -3.54 8.14 -12.27
CA ALA A 36 -4.34 9.19 -11.68
C ALA A 36 -5.77 8.66 -11.53
N ARG A 37 -6.35 8.80 -10.34
CA ARG A 37 -7.67 8.29 -10.00
C ARG A 37 -8.54 9.42 -9.44
N VAL A 38 -9.80 9.39 -9.81
CA VAL A 38 -10.85 10.23 -9.22
C VAL A 38 -11.96 9.31 -8.75
N ASP A 39 -12.27 9.41 -7.47
CA ASP A 39 -13.14 8.50 -6.75
C ASP A 39 -14.23 9.28 -6.02
N VAL A 40 -15.45 8.74 -6.04
CA VAL A 40 -16.55 9.25 -5.22
C VAL A 40 -17.05 8.14 -4.30
N TRP A 41 -17.23 8.48 -3.02
CA TRP A 41 -17.56 7.55 -1.94
C TRP A 41 -18.83 7.98 -1.23
N SER A 42 -19.75 7.04 -0.97
CA SER A 42 -21.00 7.35 -0.27
C SER A 42 -20.79 7.72 1.22
N SER A 43 -19.74 7.19 1.84
CA SER A 43 -19.37 7.44 3.25
C SER A 43 -17.89 7.18 3.49
N ASP A 44 -17.38 7.63 4.63
CA ASP A 44 -16.03 7.31 5.08
C ASP A 44 -15.94 5.86 5.62
N ARG A 45 -14.73 5.48 6.07
CA ARG A 45 -14.45 4.19 6.71
C ARG A 45 -14.08 4.30 8.18
N ASP A 46 -14.04 5.52 8.75
CA ASP A 46 -13.71 5.79 10.15
C ASP A 46 -14.91 5.68 11.11
N LEU A 47 -16.00 5.02 10.68
CA LEU A 47 -17.25 4.89 11.43
C LEU A 47 -17.83 6.25 11.88
N SER A 48 -17.58 7.31 11.10
CA SER A 48 -18.13 8.63 11.35
C SER A 48 -19.47 8.83 10.62
N SER A 49 -19.98 10.05 10.61
CA SER A 49 -21.22 10.42 9.91
C SER A 49 -20.99 11.10 8.56
N LEU A 50 -19.74 11.17 8.09
CA LEU A 50 -19.37 11.82 6.83
C LEU A 50 -19.93 11.06 5.62
N LYS A 51 -20.39 11.80 4.62
CA LYS A 51 -21.05 11.25 3.42
C LYS A 51 -20.62 12.00 2.16
N ASN A 52 -20.74 11.36 1.00
CA ASN A 52 -20.44 11.96 -0.32
C ASN A 52 -19.04 12.58 -0.40
N ILE A 53 -18.01 11.75 -0.25
CA ILE A 53 -16.61 12.15 -0.24
C ILE A 53 -16.06 12.05 -1.66
N GLY A 54 -15.44 13.12 -2.15
CA GLY A 54 -14.62 13.11 -3.35
C GLY A 54 -13.17 12.81 -2.99
N GLN A 55 -12.47 12.02 -3.81
CA GLN A 55 -11.04 11.80 -3.66
C GLN A 55 -10.37 11.91 -5.02
N ALA A 56 -9.26 12.64 -5.07
CA ALA A 56 -8.35 12.64 -6.20
C ALA A 56 -7.02 12.05 -5.74
N SER A 57 -6.50 11.04 -6.45
CA SER A 57 -5.25 10.40 -6.06
C SER A 57 -4.33 10.15 -7.24
N PHE A 58 -3.04 10.17 -6.96
CA PHE A 58 -1.97 9.79 -7.85
C PHE A 58 -1.18 8.65 -7.22
N TRP A 59 -1.03 7.57 -7.98
CA TRP A 59 -0.26 6.40 -7.62
C TRP A 59 0.90 6.23 -8.59
N SER A 60 2.06 5.88 -8.07
CA SER A 60 3.23 5.55 -8.89
C SER A 60 3.96 4.39 -8.25
N ASN A 61 4.13 3.32 -9.02
CA ASN A 61 5.05 2.25 -8.67
C ASN A 61 6.11 2.13 -9.76
N GLY A 62 7.32 1.78 -9.38
CA GLY A 62 8.41 1.70 -10.33
C GLY A 62 9.58 0.88 -9.85
N THR A 63 10.40 0.46 -10.81
CA THR A 63 11.64 -0.26 -10.57
C THR A 63 12.77 0.41 -11.35
N LEU A 64 13.81 0.81 -10.64
CA LEU A 64 15.07 1.27 -11.17
C LEU A 64 16.04 0.10 -11.12
N LYS A 65 16.49 -0.40 -12.27
CA LYS A 65 17.57 -1.39 -12.36
C LYS A 65 18.84 -0.65 -12.72
N PHE A 66 19.91 -0.85 -11.94
CA PHE A 66 21.21 -0.26 -12.23
C PHE A 66 22.09 -1.21 -13.02
N ASN A 67 22.02 -2.50 -12.66
CA ASN A 67 22.67 -3.63 -13.32
C ASN A 67 21.77 -4.89 -13.09
N PRO A 68 22.14 -6.06 -13.65
CA PRO A 68 21.37 -7.30 -13.47
C PRO A 68 21.18 -7.70 -12.01
N GLU A 69 22.13 -7.36 -11.13
CA GLU A 69 22.15 -7.77 -9.72
C GLU A 69 21.32 -6.85 -8.81
N PHE A 70 21.38 -5.54 -9.05
CA PHE A 70 20.88 -4.50 -8.16
C PHE A 70 19.74 -3.68 -8.76
N LYS A 71 18.64 -3.63 -8.01
CA LYS A 71 17.45 -2.84 -8.35
C LYS A 71 16.88 -2.13 -7.12
N ILE A 72 16.21 -1.02 -7.34
CA ILE A 72 15.42 -0.30 -6.34
C ILE A 72 13.97 -0.32 -6.80
N HIS A 73 13.07 -0.68 -5.89
CA HIS A 73 11.62 -0.65 -6.11
C HIS A 73 10.98 0.43 -5.24
N TYR A 74 9.96 1.10 -5.76
CA TYR A 74 9.13 2.00 -4.98
C TYR A 74 7.64 1.83 -5.34
N ASP A 75 6.77 2.07 -4.37
CA ASP A 75 5.32 2.26 -4.53
C ASP A 75 4.89 3.44 -3.64
N ILE A 76 4.38 4.49 -4.28
CA ILE A 76 3.88 5.70 -3.64
C ILE A 76 2.45 5.99 -4.05
N ASN A 77 1.69 6.52 -3.10
CA ASN A 77 0.41 7.14 -3.33
C ASN A 77 0.35 8.50 -2.65
N ILE A 78 -0.22 9.48 -3.36
CA ILE A 78 -0.57 10.78 -2.81
C ILE A 78 -2.01 11.04 -3.23
N GLY A 79 -2.85 11.49 -2.30
CA GLY A 79 -4.23 11.83 -2.60
C GLY A 79 -4.73 12.99 -1.76
N ASP A 80 -5.79 13.61 -2.23
CA ASP A 80 -6.56 14.61 -1.51
C ASP A 80 -8.01 14.14 -1.44
N GLU A 81 -8.57 14.18 -0.23
CA GLU A 81 -9.95 13.81 0.07
C GLU A 81 -10.71 15.08 0.45
N THR A 82 -11.83 15.33 -0.23
CA THR A 82 -12.72 16.46 0.02
C THR A 82 -14.10 15.97 0.41
N ASP A 83 -14.66 16.52 1.49
CA ASP A 83 -16.04 16.23 1.92
C ASP A 83 -17.00 17.28 1.38
N HIS A 84 -18.18 16.86 0.89
CA HIS A 84 -19.22 17.74 0.36
C HIS A 84 -20.44 17.90 1.27
N THR A 85 -20.47 17.29 2.46
CA THR A 85 -21.64 17.28 3.36
C THR A 85 -21.53 18.13 4.62
N VAL A 86 -20.32 18.55 5.03
CA VAL A 86 -20.12 19.32 6.28
C VAL A 86 -19.30 20.58 5.99
N ASN A 87 -19.96 21.73 5.78
CA ASN A 87 -19.38 23.06 5.53
C ASN A 87 -18.29 23.13 4.43
N PRO A 88 -18.42 23.99 3.40
CA PRO A 88 -17.45 24.11 2.30
C PRO A 88 -16.01 24.50 2.73
N ASP A 89 -15.79 24.83 4.01
CA ASP A 89 -14.51 25.28 4.58
C ASP A 89 -13.81 24.22 5.47
N GLN A 90 -14.32 22.98 5.53
CA GLN A 90 -13.84 21.99 6.51
C GLN A 90 -13.51 20.64 5.86
N VAL A 91 -12.21 20.34 5.89
CA VAL A 91 -11.55 19.05 5.68
C VAL A 91 -11.20 18.71 4.21
N SER A 92 -10.12 19.31 3.73
CA SER A 92 -9.22 18.65 2.77
C SER A 92 -8.24 17.80 3.58
N LYS A 93 -8.29 16.48 3.40
CA LYS A 93 -7.33 15.54 4.00
C LYS A 93 -6.36 15.10 2.92
N VAL A 94 -5.13 15.61 3.02
CA VAL A 94 -4.04 15.17 2.14
C VAL A 94 -3.46 13.88 2.69
N ASN A 95 -3.62 12.79 1.93
CA ASN A 95 -3.01 11.50 2.19
C ASN A 95 -1.69 11.38 1.43
N ARG A 96 -0.62 10.99 2.11
CA ARG A 96 0.69 10.70 1.50
C ARG A 96 1.18 9.38 2.07
N ASN A 97 1.34 8.39 1.22
CA ASN A 97 1.74 7.06 1.63
C ASN A 97 2.90 6.54 0.77
N LEU A 98 4.01 6.22 1.43
CA LEU A 98 5.10 5.43 0.87
C LEU A 98 4.87 3.97 1.27
N ARG A 99 4.28 3.21 0.35
CA ARG A 99 3.88 1.83 0.58
C ARG A 99 5.07 0.89 0.52
N GLU A 100 5.90 1.05 -0.50
CA GLU A 100 7.11 0.26 -0.69
C GLU A 100 8.28 1.16 -1.09
N LEU A 101 9.45 0.89 -0.53
CA LEU A 101 10.73 1.45 -0.94
C LEU A 101 11.82 0.51 -0.44
N TYR A 102 12.32 -0.32 -1.33
CA TYR A 102 13.36 -1.28 -0.97
C TYR A 102 14.39 -1.42 -2.07
N ALA A 103 15.61 -1.67 -1.64
CA ALA A 103 16.70 -2.10 -2.52
C ALA A 103 16.73 -3.63 -2.54
N SER A 104 17.03 -4.19 -3.70
CA SER A 104 17.09 -5.61 -3.92
C SER A 104 18.41 -5.93 -4.61
N TYR A 105 19.15 -6.87 -4.04
CA TYR A 105 20.39 -7.38 -4.58
C TYR A 105 20.24 -8.89 -4.82
N ASN A 106 20.66 -9.36 -5.98
CA ASN A 106 20.72 -10.78 -6.28
C ASN A 106 22.17 -11.24 -6.45
N TRP A 107 22.52 -12.35 -5.80
CA TRP A 107 23.78 -13.08 -6.02
C TRP A 107 23.48 -14.29 -6.89
N ASP A 108 23.99 -14.28 -8.11
CA ASP A 108 24.00 -15.42 -9.04
C ASP A 108 22.63 -16.10 -9.19
N GLN A 109 21.55 -15.31 -9.18
CA GLN A 109 20.15 -15.78 -9.27
C GLN A 109 19.74 -16.82 -8.21
N THR A 110 20.55 -16.99 -7.18
CA THR A 110 20.40 -18.03 -6.14
C THR A 110 19.95 -17.40 -4.84
N PHE A 111 20.56 -16.27 -4.47
CA PHE A 111 20.17 -15.50 -3.29
C PHE A 111 19.63 -14.15 -3.69
N TYR A 112 18.53 -13.74 -3.06
CA TYR A 112 17.92 -12.43 -3.23
C TYR A 112 17.78 -11.79 -1.84
N LEU A 113 18.44 -10.66 -1.62
CA LEU A 113 18.30 -9.85 -0.42
C LEU A 113 17.51 -8.59 -0.77
N ASP A 114 16.37 -8.42 -0.11
CA ASP A 114 15.56 -7.20 -0.17
C ASP A 114 15.64 -6.48 1.19
N VAL A 115 16.03 -5.21 1.18
CA VAL A 115 16.15 -4.37 2.37
C VAL A 115 15.39 -3.08 2.17
N GLY A 116 14.46 -2.80 3.08
CA GLY A 116 13.67 -1.57 3.10
C GLY A 116 12.21 -1.84 3.42
N ARG A 117 11.36 -0.87 3.09
CA ARG A 117 9.92 -1.00 3.26
C ARG A 117 9.33 -1.84 2.14
N GLN A 118 8.63 -2.91 2.48
CA GLN A 118 8.03 -3.81 1.50
C GLN A 118 6.71 -4.39 2.02
N ILE A 119 5.81 -4.70 1.10
CA ILE A 119 4.59 -5.45 1.38
C ILE A 119 4.89 -6.92 1.09
N VAL A 120 4.90 -7.77 2.12
CA VAL A 120 5.22 -9.19 1.97
C VAL A 120 3.93 -10.00 1.93
N VAL A 121 3.62 -10.50 0.74
CA VAL A 121 2.51 -11.43 0.50
C VAL A 121 3.07 -12.85 0.39
N TRP A 122 2.55 -13.78 1.20
CA TRP A 122 3.08 -15.15 1.31
C TRP A 122 2.24 -16.21 0.57
N GLY A 123 1.14 -15.83 -0.08
CA GLY A 123 0.36 -16.72 -0.94
C GLY A 123 -1.07 -16.28 -1.14
N ARG A 124 -1.87 -17.11 -1.82
CA ARG A 124 -3.30 -16.84 -2.08
C ARG A 124 -4.17 -16.81 -0.81
N ALA A 125 -3.71 -17.46 0.28
CA ALA A 125 -4.40 -17.46 1.56
C ALA A 125 -4.26 -16.14 2.34
N ASP A 126 -3.34 -15.27 1.95
CA ASP A 126 -3.09 -13.96 2.55
C ASP A 126 -4.25 -12.94 2.35
N GLY A 127 -5.36 -13.36 1.77
CA GLY A 127 -6.57 -12.56 1.64
C GLY A 127 -7.51 -12.64 2.84
N ILE A 128 -7.30 -13.60 3.75
CA ILE A 128 -8.26 -13.93 4.81
C ILE A 128 -7.55 -13.93 6.17
N ASN A 129 -8.07 -13.17 7.14
CA ASN A 129 -7.65 -13.25 8.55
C ASN A 129 -8.17 -14.57 9.15
N PRO A 130 -7.35 -15.37 9.86
CA PRO A 130 -6.16 -15.00 10.64
C PRO A 130 -4.81 -15.27 9.96
N THR A 131 -4.79 -15.51 8.65
CA THR A 131 -3.57 -15.95 7.96
C THR A 131 -2.77 -14.81 7.31
N ASP A 132 -3.34 -13.60 7.20
CA ASP A 132 -2.63 -12.38 6.79
C ASP A 132 -1.97 -11.68 7.99
N ASN A 133 -0.77 -12.12 8.36
CA ASN A 133 -0.05 -11.60 9.54
C ASN A 133 1.25 -10.85 9.19
N LEU A 134 1.67 -10.83 7.92
CA LEU A 134 2.97 -10.28 7.51
C LEU A 134 2.87 -8.82 7.05
N SER A 135 1.72 -8.43 6.50
CA SER A 135 1.49 -7.11 5.94
C SER A 135 0.28 -6.46 6.61
N PRO A 136 0.49 -5.51 7.54
CA PRO A 136 -0.61 -4.84 8.22
C PRO A 136 -1.45 -4.05 7.23
N ARG A 137 -2.71 -3.80 7.58
CA ARG A 137 -3.67 -3.10 6.73
C ARG A 137 -4.19 -1.84 7.40
N ASP A 138 -4.44 -0.82 6.61
CA ASP A 138 -5.19 0.37 7.01
C ASP A 138 -6.62 0.28 6.48
N TYR A 139 -7.53 -0.14 7.37
CA TYR A 139 -8.96 -0.29 7.07
C TYR A 139 -9.70 1.05 7.01
N THR A 140 -9.06 2.15 7.42
CA THR A 140 -9.63 3.51 7.36
C THR A 140 -9.50 4.13 5.98
N ARG A 141 -8.62 3.55 5.13
CA ARG A 141 -8.30 4.09 3.82
C ARG A 141 -9.43 3.90 2.80
N LEU A 142 -9.79 5.00 2.13
CA LEU A 142 -10.71 5.01 0.99
C LEU A 142 -9.96 4.57 -0.26
N VAL A 143 -9.98 3.27 -0.53
CA VAL A 143 -9.42 2.64 -1.74
C VAL A 143 -10.38 1.56 -2.24
N PRO A 144 -10.60 1.44 -3.56
CA PRO A 144 -11.57 0.50 -4.11
C PRO A 144 -11.12 -0.95 -3.99
N ASP A 145 -9.80 -1.20 -4.01
CA ASP A 145 -9.22 -2.53 -3.86
C ASP A 145 -8.73 -2.75 -2.41
N GLU A 146 -9.00 -3.93 -1.85
CA GLU A 146 -8.52 -4.29 -0.51
C GLU A 146 -7.00 -4.48 -0.44
N THR A 147 -6.37 -4.86 -1.53
CA THR A 147 -4.92 -5.00 -1.61
C THR A 147 -4.21 -3.66 -1.46
N ASP A 148 -4.87 -2.56 -1.85
CA ASP A 148 -4.39 -1.18 -1.69
C ASP A 148 -4.44 -0.67 -0.23
N GLN A 149 -5.11 -1.43 0.66
CA GLN A 149 -5.13 -1.18 2.11
C GLN A 149 -3.87 -1.69 2.81
N ARG A 150 -3.10 -2.59 2.18
CA ARG A 150 -1.85 -3.10 2.76
C ARG A 150 -0.81 -2.00 2.93
N LEU A 151 -0.18 -2.01 4.10
CA LEU A 151 0.93 -1.16 4.50
C LEU A 151 2.24 -1.94 4.39
N GLY A 152 3.29 -1.28 3.91
CA GLY A 152 4.61 -1.87 3.94
C GLY A 152 5.21 -1.85 5.33
N ASN A 153 5.96 -2.91 5.65
CA ASN A 153 6.78 -3.01 6.85
C ASN A 153 8.25 -2.83 6.47
N ASP A 154 9.00 -2.19 7.37
CA ASP A 154 10.45 -2.10 7.22
C ASP A 154 11.02 -3.50 7.54
N ALA A 155 11.63 -4.14 6.54
CA ALA A 155 12.01 -5.55 6.63
C ALA A 155 13.31 -5.86 5.90
N ILE A 156 14.00 -6.89 6.39
CA ILE A 156 15.05 -7.59 5.67
C ILE A 156 14.50 -8.94 5.24
N LYS A 157 14.48 -9.20 3.94
CA LYS A 157 13.99 -10.45 3.36
C LYS A 157 15.12 -11.11 2.59
N LEU A 158 15.48 -12.32 2.98
CA LEU A 158 16.45 -13.16 2.29
C LEU A 158 15.72 -14.33 1.66
N THR A 159 15.79 -14.45 0.33
CA THR A 159 15.25 -15.58 -0.41
C THR A 159 16.40 -16.41 -0.99
N TYR A 160 16.34 -17.72 -0.81
CA TYR A 160 17.24 -18.70 -1.40
C TYR A 160 16.45 -19.63 -2.33
N ILE A 161 16.90 -19.73 -3.58
CA ILE A 161 16.37 -20.62 -4.60
C ILE A 161 17.54 -21.50 -5.06
N PRO A 162 17.56 -22.81 -4.74
CA PRO A 162 18.58 -23.72 -5.23
C PRO A 162 18.56 -23.79 -6.76
N GLU A 163 19.71 -24.11 -7.38
CA GLU A 163 19.82 -24.27 -8.84
C GLU A 163 18.86 -25.33 -9.42
N SER A 164 18.46 -26.32 -8.62
CA SER A 164 17.44 -27.30 -9.01
C SER A 164 16.04 -26.71 -9.19
N GLY A 165 15.81 -25.47 -8.76
CA GLY A 165 14.56 -24.71 -8.91
C GLY A 165 13.35 -25.28 -8.16
N THR A 166 13.52 -26.34 -7.38
CA THR A 166 12.39 -27.12 -6.82
C THR A 166 11.80 -26.49 -5.57
N ASN A 167 12.62 -25.78 -4.78
CA ASN A 167 12.23 -25.21 -3.49
C ASN A 167 12.59 -23.73 -3.41
N LYS A 168 11.80 -22.96 -2.65
CA LYS A 168 12.09 -21.56 -2.34
C LYS A 168 12.04 -21.38 -0.84
N TRP A 169 13.14 -20.92 -0.26
CA TRP A 169 13.25 -20.63 1.17
C TRP A 169 13.28 -19.12 1.35
N THR A 170 12.44 -18.59 2.24
CA THR A 170 12.41 -17.15 2.53
C THR A 170 12.53 -16.95 4.03
N ALA A 171 13.58 -16.25 4.45
CA ALA A 171 13.74 -15.74 5.80
C ALA A 171 13.37 -14.25 5.81
N LEU A 172 12.64 -13.83 6.84
CA LEU A 172 12.10 -12.48 6.94
C LEU A 172 12.31 -11.96 8.36
N TRP A 173 12.83 -10.74 8.45
CA TRP A 173 13.08 -10.08 9.72
C TRP A 173 12.49 -8.68 9.70
N TYR A 174 11.61 -8.41 10.67
CA TYR A 174 11.01 -7.10 10.90
C TYR A 174 11.65 -6.47 12.14
N PRO A 175 12.58 -5.51 11.99
CA PRO A 175 13.13 -4.76 13.13
C PRO A 175 12.05 -4.02 13.91
N ARG A 176 11.02 -3.52 13.21
CA ARG A 176 9.78 -2.99 13.80
C ARG A 176 8.60 -3.42 12.94
N SER A 177 7.65 -4.12 13.54
CA SER A 177 6.39 -4.48 12.89
C SER A 177 5.38 -3.36 13.10
N ARG A 178 4.66 -2.98 12.05
CA ARG A 178 3.46 -2.14 12.18
C ARG A 178 2.25 -3.02 12.51
N SER A 179 1.26 -2.44 13.15
CA SER A 179 -0.03 -3.07 13.43
C SER A 179 -1.10 -2.58 12.46
N ASP A 180 -2.19 -3.34 12.34
CA ASP A 180 -3.36 -2.93 11.59
C ASP A 180 -3.96 -1.65 12.16
N VAL A 181 -4.39 -0.76 11.26
CA VAL A 181 -5.20 0.41 11.62
C VAL A 181 -6.66 0.04 11.40
N ILE A 182 -7.36 -0.15 12.51
CA ILE A 182 -8.79 -0.43 12.50
C ILE A 182 -9.59 0.85 12.76
N PRO A 183 -10.76 1.03 12.13
CA PRO A 183 -11.61 2.16 12.45
C PRO A 183 -12.20 1.98 13.84
N LEU A 184 -12.01 2.99 14.69
CA LEU A 184 -12.54 2.99 16.05
C LEU A 184 -13.72 3.95 16.13
N ARG A 185 -14.85 3.44 16.63
CA ARG A 185 -16.00 4.29 16.93
C ARG A 185 -15.62 5.27 18.05
N GLN A 186 -15.74 6.56 17.81
CA GLN A 186 -15.56 7.56 18.86
C GLN A 186 -16.70 7.47 19.88
N ILE A 187 -16.36 7.19 21.14
CA ILE A 187 -17.30 7.13 22.26
C ILE A 187 -17.04 8.35 23.15
N ALA A 188 -18.10 9.09 23.48
CA ALA A 188 -18.00 10.28 24.32
C ALA A 188 -17.35 9.92 25.69
N GLY A 189 -16.30 10.67 26.06
CA GLY A 189 -15.57 10.45 27.31
C GLY A 189 -14.49 9.37 27.26
N VAL A 190 -14.25 8.74 26.11
CA VAL A 190 -13.16 7.76 25.92
C VAL A 190 -12.08 8.37 25.03
N GLN A 191 -10.85 8.41 25.52
CA GLN A 191 -9.67 8.80 24.73
C GLN A 191 -8.89 7.54 24.36
N TYR A 192 -8.65 7.35 23.07
CA TYR A 192 -7.81 6.27 22.57
C TYR A 192 -6.39 6.80 22.44
N ASP A 193 -5.44 6.14 23.11
CA ASP A 193 -4.02 6.36 22.87
C ASP A 193 -3.55 5.27 21.90
N ILE A 194 -3.12 5.70 20.71
CA ILE A 194 -2.66 4.81 19.65
C ILE A 194 -1.22 5.23 19.35
N ASP A 195 -0.26 4.44 19.81
CA ASP A 195 1.14 4.58 19.43
C ASP A 195 1.25 4.35 17.92
N ARG A 196 1.47 5.43 17.16
CA ARG A 196 1.63 5.44 15.69
C ARG A 196 3.09 5.45 15.27
#